data_AF-A0A3D5DX29-F1
#
_entry.id   AF-A0A3D5DX29-F1
#
_cell.length_a   1.000
_cell.length_b   1.000
_cell.length_c   1.000
_cell.angle_alpha   90.00
_cell.angle_beta   90.00
_cell.angle_gamma   90.00
#
_symmetry.space_group_name_H-M   'P 1'
#
loop_
_entity.id
_entity.type
_entity.pdbx_description
1 polymer ?
#
loop_
_entity_poly.entity_id
_entity_poly.type
_entity_poly.pdbx_seq_one_letter_code
_entity_poly.pdbx_strand_id
1 'polypeptide(L)'
;MLGTGGLAAAASAAASPAASGGKHCSTSITEDNFGTANSGPYGGDQTVKRYTMTNSNCMRVRVFTYGATVQSITVPAKHGQMVNVVLGFNTLSDYVNLASPPPTSPDFGGPYFGETIGRYANRIGGASFMLDGTKYTLPVNNGPNTLHGGFVGWGNRVWQDPTTSSTSNSVSVTMTLVSPNGDEGSGLLPNTKVYEANCSIPSAPPTTCTGFPAQVTTKVTYTLDNGNRLSIHYSAHNDDPTLPTVINLTNHSYFNLAGEDSGPAYGQEVLINGSAITPTDANLIPTGEIASVTGTPFDFQTFHTIGARIGDATATLGNQLVLAHGYDHNWVLNSTGPTFAGLRLAAKALDPAGKRSLTVWTDEPGVQFYSGNFLDGHLVGISGHTYRQTAGYTFETQHFPDSPNKSNFPSTVLKAGDTFNSTTIFAFSF
;
A
#
# COMPACT_ATOMS: atom_id res chain seq x y z
N MET A 1 22.47 -58.98 61.60
CA MET A 1 23.22 -57.79 61.14
C MET A 1 23.30 -57.84 59.63
N LEU A 2 23.17 -56.69 58.94
CA LEU A 2 23.77 -56.32 57.64
C LEU A 2 23.75 -57.37 56.50
N GLY A 3 23.20 -57.12 55.31
CA GLY A 3 22.56 -55.93 54.76
C GLY A 3 22.57 -56.03 53.22
N THR A 4 21.41 -56.04 52.58
CA THR A 4 21.28 -56.26 51.13
C THR A 4 21.53 -54.97 50.35
N GLY A 5 22.69 -54.87 49.68
CA GLY A 5 23.03 -53.73 48.81
C GLY A 5 22.34 -53.82 47.45
N GLY A 6 21.36 -52.95 47.21
CA GLY A 6 20.74 -52.78 45.89
C GLY A 6 21.56 -51.82 45.01
N LEU A 7 21.98 -52.27 43.84
CA LEU A 7 22.60 -51.42 42.81
C LEU A 7 21.52 -50.62 42.07
N ALA A 8 21.35 -49.36 42.45
CA ALA A 8 20.51 -48.42 41.72
C ALA A 8 21.25 -47.91 40.46
N ALA A 9 20.79 -48.33 39.28
CA ALA A 9 21.27 -47.78 38.02
C ALA A 9 20.71 -46.36 37.83
N ALA A 10 21.55 -45.35 38.05
CA ALA A 10 21.21 -43.96 37.77
C ALA A 10 21.15 -43.74 36.25
N ALA A 11 19.96 -43.70 35.68
CA ALA A 11 19.76 -43.29 34.30
C ALA A 11 20.09 -41.79 34.18
N SER A 12 21.25 -41.45 33.62
CA SER A 12 21.59 -40.07 33.29
C SER A 12 20.70 -39.59 32.15
N ALA A 13 19.64 -38.88 32.50
CA ALA A 13 18.84 -38.12 31.54
C ALA A 13 19.75 -37.10 30.85
N ALA A 14 20.15 -37.39 29.62
CA ALA A 14 20.84 -36.42 28.78
C ALA A 14 19.92 -35.22 28.60
N ALA A 15 20.34 -34.05 29.08
CA ALA A 15 19.59 -32.83 28.90
C ALA A 15 19.41 -32.59 27.39
N SER A 16 18.15 -32.46 26.96
CA SER A 16 17.84 -32.02 25.59
C SER A 16 18.62 -30.75 25.31
N PRO A 17 19.24 -30.59 24.12
CA PRO A 17 19.91 -29.34 23.78
C PRO A 17 18.88 -28.21 23.90
N ALA A 18 19.20 -27.20 24.70
CA ALA A 18 18.34 -26.04 24.86
C ALA A 18 18.04 -25.48 23.46
N ALA A 19 16.75 -25.29 23.16
CA ALA A 19 16.33 -24.66 21.92
C ALA A 19 17.11 -23.34 21.79
N SER A 20 17.80 -23.15 20.66
CA SER A 20 18.64 -21.98 20.43
C SER A 20 17.79 -20.73 20.58
N GLY A 21 17.96 -20.02 21.70
CA GLY A 21 17.19 -18.82 22.00
C GLY A 21 17.33 -17.84 20.84
N GLY A 22 16.21 -17.51 20.20
CA GLY A 22 16.20 -16.54 19.12
C GLY A 22 16.77 -15.21 19.62
N LYS A 23 17.38 -14.42 18.73
CA LYS A 23 17.75 -13.04 19.08
C LYS A 23 16.47 -12.29 19.43
N HIS A 24 16.28 -12.00 20.71
CA HIS A 24 15.21 -11.15 21.18
C HIS A 24 15.69 -9.69 21.14
N CYS A 25 14.91 -8.83 20.49
CA CYS A 25 15.07 -7.39 20.53
C CYS A 25 14.10 -6.78 21.55
N SER A 26 14.36 -5.54 21.99
CA SER A 26 13.38 -4.78 22.76
C SER A 26 12.34 -4.17 21.82
N THR A 27 11.06 -4.40 22.09
CA THR A 27 9.95 -3.66 21.47
C THR A 27 10.19 -2.16 21.69
N SER A 28 10.36 -1.40 20.61
CA SER A 28 10.80 -0.01 20.69
C SER A 28 10.44 0.79 19.44
N ILE A 29 10.30 2.10 19.61
CA ILE A 29 10.15 3.07 18.53
C ILE A 29 11.15 4.21 18.74
N THR A 30 11.87 4.57 17.69
CA THR A 30 12.83 5.70 17.69
C THR A 30 12.53 6.65 16.54
N GLU A 31 12.88 7.93 16.71
CA GLU A 31 12.66 8.99 15.73
C GLU A 31 14.01 9.55 15.23
N ASP A 32 14.08 9.88 13.94
CA ASP A 32 15.18 10.64 13.34
C ASP A 32 14.67 11.70 12.34
N ASN A 33 15.42 12.79 12.17
CA ASN A 33 15.15 13.79 11.13
C ASN A 33 15.65 13.25 9.79
N PHE A 34 14.74 12.93 8.87
CA PHE A 34 15.08 12.33 7.58
C PHE A 34 15.42 13.39 6.51
N GLY A 35 14.95 14.62 6.69
CA GLY A 35 15.29 15.76 5.84
C GLY A 35 14.21 16.84 5.86
N THR A 36 14.13 17.59 4.78
CA THR A 36 13.10 18.61 4.52
C THR A 36 12.49 18.36 3.15
N ALA A 37 11.18 18.51 3.01
CA ALA A 37 10.47 18.40 1.74
C ALA A 37 9.33 19.43 1.67
N ASN A 38 8.94 19.86 0.47
CA ASN A 38 7.76 20.71 0.30
C ASN A 38 6.48 19.87 0.42
N SER A 39 5.50 20.32 1.22
CA SER A 39 4.27 19.57 1.48
C SER A 39 3.23 19.79 0.37
N GLY A 40 3.39 19.12 -0.76
CA GLY A 40 2.74 19.46 -2.02
C GLY A 40 3.36 20.74 -2.64
N PRO A 41 2.76 21.32 -3.69
CA PRO A 41 3.31 22.51 -4.36
C PRO A 41 3.08 23.83 -3.62
N TYR A 42 2.26 23.85 -2.56
CA TYR A 42 1.92 25.08 -1.82
C TYR A 42 2.08 24.99 -0.29
N GLY A 43 2.32 23.81 0.29
CA GLY A 43 2.45 23.64 1.74
C GLY A 43 3.77 24.12 2.34
N GLY A 44 4.75 24.52 1.50
CA GLY A 44 6.05 25.01 1.94
C GLY A 44 6.98 23.89 2.43
N ASP A 45 8.25 24.26 2.65
CA ASP A 45 9.28 23.34 3.13
C ASP A 45 9.05 22.97 4.60
N GLN A 46 8.92 21.67 4.87
CA GLN A 46 8.62 21.11 6.18
C GLN A 46 9.57 19.99 6.55
N THR A 47 9.91 19.89 7.84
CA THR A 47 10.78 18.83 8.37
C THR A 47 10.09 17.47 8.24
N VAL A 48 10.75 16.53 7.57
CA VAL A 48 10.30 15.15 7.47
C VAL A 48 10.94 14.31 8.57
N LYS A 49 10.09 13.72 9.41
CA LYS A 49 10.50 12.84 10.50
C LYS A 49 10.33 11.39 10.07
N ARG A 50 11.27 10.53 10.48
CA ARG A 50 11.22 9.09 10.27
C ARG A 50 11.17 8.35 11.60
N TYR A 51 10.34 7.32 11.65
CA TYR A 51 10.10 6.47 12.80
C TYR A 51 10.56 5.05 12.49
N THR A 52 11.50 4.54 13.28
CA THR A 52 11.91 3.13 13.22
C THR A 52 11.24 2.37 14.36
N MET A 53 10.25 1.55 14.03
CA MET A 53 9.62 0.59 14.94
C MET A 53 10.38 -0.74 14.91
N THR A 54 10.61 -1.35 16.08
CA THR A 54 11.23 -2.68 16.24
C THR A 54 10.37 -3.52 17.19
N ASN A 55 10.17 -4.80 16.90
CA ASN A 55 9.45 -5.74 17.77
C ASN A 55 10.37 -6.73 18.50
N SER A 56 9.79 -7.58 19.35
CA SER A 56 10.53 -8.59 20.13
C SER A 56 11.34 -9.60 19.31
N ASN A 57 10.98 -9.81 18.04
CA ASN A 57 11.61 -10.75 17.12
C ASN A 57 12.63 -10.06 16.20
N CYS A 58 13.02 -8.82 16.51
CA CYS A 58 13.92 -7.99 15.72
C CYS A 58 13.41 -7.59 14.32
N MET A 59 12.15 -7.86 13.97
CA MET A 59 11.53 -7.25 12.78
C MET A 59 11.49 -5.74 12.97
N ARG A 60 11.80 -4.99 11.90
CA ARG A 60 11.80 -3.53 11.89
C ARG A 60 10.94 -2.98 10.78
N VAL A 61 10.22 -1.92 11.07
CA VAL A 61 9.46 -1.14 10.08
C VAL A 61 9.89 0.31 10.19
N ARG A 62 10.19 0.95 9.06
CA ARG A 62 10.43 2.39 8.99
C ARG A 62 9.30 3.08 8.24
N VAL A 63 8.73 4.10 8.86
CA VAL A 63 7.76 5.00 8.22
C VAL A 63 8.22 6.45 8.37
N PHE A 64 7.86 7.34 7.45
CA PHE A 64 8.19 8.77 7.56
C PHE A 64 7.04 9.68 7.15
N THR A 65 7.06 10.93 7.62
CA THR A 65 5.88 11.83 7.53
C THR A 65 5.54 12.27 6.11
N TYR A 66 6.50 12.37 5.19
CA TYR A 66 6.20 12.62 3.77
C TYR A 66 5.50 11.40 3.15
N GLY A 67 4.28 11.60 2.67
CA GLY A 67 3.38 10.56 2.16
C GLY A 67 2.87 9.55 3.19
N ALA A 68 3.18 9.77 4.48
CA ALA A 68 3.09 8.74 5.52
C ALA A 68 3.73 7.41 5.04
N THR A 69 4.89 7.50 4.40
CA THR A 69 5.44 6.44 3.54
C THR A 69 6.13 5.35 4.34
N VAL A 70 5.90 4.08 3.97
CA VAL A 70 6.65 2.92 4.44
C VAL A 70 7.98 2.84 3.68
N GLN A 71 9.10 3.18 4.33
CA GLN A 71 10.43 3.13 3.69
C GLN A 71 10.97 1.70 3.58
N SER A 72 10.82 0.91 4.65
CA SER A 72 11.44 -0.41 4.73
C SER A 72 10.71 -1.30 5.72
N ILE A 73 10.54 -2.58 5.36
CA ILE A 73 10.09 -3.65 6.24
C ILE A 73 11.21 -4.68 6.27
N THR A 74 12.01 -4.64 7.33
CA THR A 74 13.18 -5.52 7.48
C THR A 74 12.84 -6.69 8.42
N VAL A 75 12.85 -7.90 7.87
CA VAL A 75 12.58 -9.14 8.62
C VAL A 75 13.87 -9.93 8.85
N PRO A 76 13.98 -10.70 9.95
CA PRO A 76 15.03 -11.69 10.12
C PRO A 76 15.04 -12.73 8.99
N ALA A 77 16.23 -13.26 8.73
CA ALA A 77 16.47 -14.34 7.79
C ALA A 77 17.47 -15.35 8.38
N LYS A 78 17.78 -16.40 7.60
CA LYS A 78 18.73 -17.46 7.97
C LYS A 78 20.06 -16.87 8.44
N HIS A 79 20.67 -17.52 9.43
CA HIS A 79 21.94 -17.11 10.06
C HIS A 79 21.92 -15.70 10.71
N GLY A 80 20.74 -15.13 10.96
CA GLY A 80 20.60 -13.84 11.64
C GLY A 80 20.96 -12.63 10.78
N GLN A 81 20.96 -12.80 9.46
CA GLN A 81 20.88 -11.69 8.51
C GLN A 81 19.49 -11.04 8.59
N MET A 82 19.38 -9.80 8.11
CA MET A 82 18.15 -9.02 8.05
C MET A 82 17.88 -8.67 6.58
N VAL A 83 16.67 -8.91 6.08
CA VAL A 83 16.29 -8.70 4.67
C VAL A 83 15.20 -7.64 4.60
N ASN A 84 15.39 -6.58 3.82
CA ASN A 84 14.32 -5.63 3.50
C ASN A 84 13.42 -6.25 2.42
N VAL A 85 12.15 -6.49 2.74
CA VAL A 85 11.20 -7.18 1.84
C VAL A 85 10.24 -6.24 1.12
N VAL A 86 10.54 -4.92 1.11
CA VAL A 86 9.82 -3.94 0.28
C VAL A 86 10.77 -3.06 -0.53
N LEU A 87 10.39 -2.73 -1.76
CA LEU A 87 11.09 -1.77 -2.61
C LEU A 87 10.91 -0.35 -2.05
N GLY A 88 11.89 0.52 -2.31
CA GLY A 88 11.86 1.91 -1.90
C GLY A 88 13.20 2.60 -2.15
N PHE A 89 13.33 3.84 -1.70
CA PHE A 89 14.56 4.61 -1.86
C PHE A 89 15.32 4.82 -0.55
N ASN A 90 16.62 5.06 -0.66
CA ASN A 90 17.47 5.33 0.50
C ASN A 90 17.26 6.77 1.04
N THR A 91 17.09 7.76 0.17
CA THR A 91 17.03 9.18 0.54
C THR A 91 15.64 9.78 0.37
N LEU A 92 15.34 10.83 1.16
CA LEU A 92 14.11 11.61 1.01
C LEU A 92 14.01 12.29 -0.37
N SER A 93 15.16 12.73 -0.91
CA SER A 93 15.24 13.38 -2.23
C SER A 93 14.71 12.47 -3.34
N ASP A 94 15.02 11.18 -3.28
CA ASP A 94 14.56 10.21 -4.27
C ASP A 94 13.04 10.01 -4.17
N TYR A 95 12.47 9.94 -2.95
CA TYR A 95 11.00 9.88 -2.79
C TYR A 95 10.31 11.12 -3.37
N VAL A 96 10.78 12.32 -3.02
CA VAL A 96 10.20 13.60 -3.48
C VAL A 96 10.25 13.74 -5.00
N ASN A 97 11.33 13.27 -5.65
CA ASN A 97 11.54 13.46 -7.08
C ASN A 97 11.10 12.28 -7.96
N LEU A 98 11.03 11.06 -7.43
CA LEU A 98 10.86 9.83 -8.21
C LEU A 98 9.71 8.93 -7.76
N ALA A 99 9.20 9.01 -6.51
CA ALA A 99 8.09 8.16 -6.07
C ALA A 99 6.75 8.62 -6.68
N SER A 100 6.41 9.90 -6.47
CA SER A 100 5.23 10.56 -7.02
C SER A 100 5.58 11.91 -7.68
N PRO A 101 6.41 11.92 -8.74
CA PRO A 101 6.89 13.14 -9.39
C PRO A 101 5.77 14.06 -9.90
N PRO A 102 5.95 15.38 -9.85
CA PRO A 102 5.03 16.33 -10.46
C PRO A 102 5.03 16.19 -12.00
N PRO A 103 3.95 16.60 -12.70
CA PRO A 103 3.85 16.63 -14.18
C PRO A 103 4.97 17.36 -14.93
N THR A 104 5.72 18.22 -14.26
CA THR A 104 6.89 18.92 -14.82
C THR A 104 8.17 18.08 -14.81
N SER A 105 8.16 16.92 -14.14
CA SER A 105 9.28 15.99 -14.11
C SER A 105 9.39 15.20 -15.42
N PRO A 106 10.59 14.93 -15.95
CA PRO A 106 10.77 13.96 -17.03
C PRO A 106 10.35 12.54 -16.62
N ASP A 107 10.39 12.23 -15.32
CA ASP A 107 10.09 10.92 -14.74
C ASP A 107 8.61 10.80 -14.28
N PHE A 108 7.72 11.63 -14.82
CA PHE A 108 6.31 11.67 -14.43
C PHE A 108 5.59 10.32 -14.62
N GLY A 109 4.77 9.94 -13.62
CA GLY A 109 4.12 8.62 -13.55
C GLY A 109 4.90 7.59 -12.72
N GLY A 110 5.51 8.03 -11.61
CA GLY A 110 6.35 7.22 -10.73
C GLY A 110 5.65 6.04 -10.06
N PRO A 111 6.39 5.22 -9.28
CA PRO A 111 5.90 3.97 -8.73
C PRO A 111 5.11 4.11 -7.43
N TYR A 112 5.01 5.29 -6.79
CA TYR A 112 4.33 5.49 -5.50
C TYR A 112 4.89 4.67 -4.32
N PHE A 113 6.18 4.30 -4.33
CA PHE A 113 6.77 3.31 -3.40
C PHE A 113 6.40 3.52 -1.92
N GLY A 114 5.55 2.65 -1.39
CA GLY A 114 5.20 2.60 0.04
C GLY A 114 4.34 3.75 0.55
N GLU A 115 3.87 4.65 -0.33
CA GLU A 115 3.08 5.84 0.03
C GLU A 115 1.69 5.46 0.56
N THR A 116 1.11 6.32 1.41
CA THR A 116 -0.33 6.32 1.66
C THR A 116 -1.04 7.06 0.53
N ILE A 117 -1.81 6.31 -0.25
CA ILE A 117 -2.55 6.86 -1.38
C ILE A 117 -3.87 7.46 -0.90
N GLY A 118 -4.16 8.66 -1.39
CA GLY A 118 -5.43 9.33 -1.22
C GLY A 118 -5.50 10.64 -2.03
N ARG A 119 -6.66 11.28 -2.12
CA ARG A 119 -7.94 10.91 -1.47
C ARG A 119 -8.61 9.65 -2.07
N TYR A 120 -8.28 9.30 -3.30
CA TYR A 120 -8.83 8.15 -4.00
C TYR A 120 -7.71 7.29 -4.64
N ALA A 121 -7.58 6.05 -4.19
CA ALA A 121 -6.66 5.05 -4.71
C ALA A 121 -7.13 4.46 -6.05
N ASN A 122 -6.15 4.07 -6.87
CA ASN A 122 -6.33 3.65 -8.26
C ASN A 122 -7.02 4.73 -9.13
N ARG A 123 -7.73 4.32 -10.19
CA ARG A 123 -8.20 5.22 -11.26
C ARG A 123 -9.66 5.67 -11.09
N ILE A 124 -9.95 6.87 -11.61
CA ILE A 124 -11.28 7.41 -11.89
C ILE A 124 -11.36 7.74 -13.39
N GLY A 125 -12.30 7.11 -14.08
CA GLY A 125 -12.48 7.18 -15.53
C GLY A 125 -12.86 8.57 -16.03
N GLY A 126 -12.20 9.03 -17.09
CA GLY A 126 -12.48 10.35 -17.69
C GLY A 126 -12.28 11.53 -16.72
N ALA A 127 -11.45 11.33 -15.68
CA ALA A 127 -11.10 12.31 -14.66
C ALA A 127 -12.30 13.07 -14.07
N SER A 128 -13.44 12.39 -13.91
CA SER A 128 -14.64 13.00 -13.34
C SER A 128 -15.60 11.97 -12.76
N PHE A 129 -16.49 12.43 -11.88
CA PHE A 129 -17.56 11.63 -11.28
C PHE A 129 -18.76 12.51 -10.93
N MET A 130 -19.88 11.88 -10.54
CA MET A 130 -21.09 12.55 -10.07
C MET A 130 -21.31 12.30 -8.57
N LEU A 131 -21.62 13.33 -7.79
CA LEU A 131 -22.23 13.21 -6.46
C LEU A 131 -23.45 14.12 -6.41
N ASP A 132 -24.59 13.60 -5.94
CA ASP A 132 -25.85 14.33 -5.74
C ASP A 132 -26.26 15.23 -6.92
N GLY A 133 -26.07 14.71 -8.15
CA GLY A 133 -26.37 15.42 -9.40
C GLY A 133 -25.34 16.47 -9.83
N THR A 134 -24.31 16.73 -9.03
CA THR A 134 -23.20 17.64 -9.34
C THR A 134 -22.04 16.86 -9.97
N LYS A 135 -21.48 17.39 -11.07
CA LYS A 135 -20.27 16.84 -11.70
C LYS A 135 -19.02 17.43 -11.07
N TYR A 136 -18.13 16.56 -10.57
CA TYR A 136 -16.80 16.92 -10.12
C TYR A 136 -15.77 16.52 -11.20
N THR A 137 -14.79 17.39 -11.44
CA THR A 137 -13.72 17.17 -12.43
C THR A 137 -12.38 17.26 -11.72
N LEU A 138 -11.48 16.35 -12.08
CA LEU A 138 -10.23 16.06 -11.40
C LEU A 138 -9.03 16.25 -12.36
N PRO A 139 -7.80 16.32 -11.84
CA PRO A 139 -6.57 16.26 -12.63
C PRO A 139 -6.48 15.04 -13.56
N VAL A 140 -6.21 15.28 -14.84
CA VAL A 140 -5.88 14.24 -15.82
C VAL A 140 -4.38 13.93 -15.70
N ASN A 141 -4.03 12.98 -14.83
CA ASN A 141 -2.64 12.59 -14.55
C ASN A 141 -2.27 11.19 -15.09
N ASN A 142 -3.21 10.44 -15.66
CA ASN A 142 -2.92 9.14 -16.27
C ASN A 142 -3.78 8.89 -17.52
N GLY A 143 -3.23 9.12 -18.72
CA GLY A 143 -3.99 9.02 -19.97
C GLY A 143 -5.17 10.01 -19.97
N PRO A 144 -6.43 9.57 -20.18
CA PRO A 144 -7.62 10.41 -20.04
C PRO A 144 -8.19 10.45 -18.61
N ASN A 145 -7.51 9.87 -17.62
CA ASN A 145 -8.04 9.55 -16.29
C ASN A 145 -7.31 10.27 -15.16
N THR A 146 -7.91 10.23 -13.97
CA THR A 146 -7.23 10.51 -12.70
C THR A 146 -6.75 9.20 -12.07
N LEU A 147 -5.57 9.20 -11.47
CA LEU A 147 -4.92 8.08 -10.80
C LEU A 147 -4.37 8.56 -9.44
N HIS A 148 -4.56 7.77 -8.38
CA HIS A 148 -3.92 7.94 -7.07
C HIS A 148 -4.01 9.37 -6.49
N GLY A 149 -5.19 10.01 -6.60
CA GLY A 149 -5.43 11.37 -6.09
C GLY A 149 -5.08 12.52 -7.04
N GLY A 150 -4.44 12.27 -8.19
CA GLY A 150 -4.14 13.29 -9.20
C GLY A 150 -2.68 13.75 -9.20
N PHE A 151 -2.43 15.02 -9.56
CA PHE A 151 -1.07 15.56 -9.69
C PHE A 151 -0.34 15.75 -8.35
N VAL A 152 -1.08 15.80 -7.25
CA VAL A 152 -0.58 15.97 -5.89
C VAL A 152 -1.43 15.06 -5.00
N GLY A 153 -1.03 13.79 -4.92
CA GLY A 153 -1.68 12.83 -4.04
C GLY A 153 -1.31 13.08 -2.57
N TRP A 154 -1.96 12.36 -1.66
CA TRP A 154 -1.59 12.38 -0.25
C TRP A 154 -0.17 11.85 0.03
N GLY A 155 0.40 11.10 -0.92
CA GLY A 155 1.82 10.73 -0.99
C GLY A 155 2.77 11.92 -1.08
N ASN A 156 2.33 13.04 -1.69
CA ASN A 156 3.15 14.24 -1.86
C ASN A 156 3.13 15.20 -0.65
N ARG A 157 2.38 14.87 0.41
CA ARG A 157 2.15 15.74 1.57
C ARG A 157 2.98 15.30 2.77
N VAL A 158 3.46 16.25 3.57
CA VAL A 158 3.99 15.95 4.91
C VAL A 158 2.81 15.84 5.88
N TRP A 159 2.63 14.65 6.45
CA TRP A 159 1.64 14.38 7.49
C TRP A 159 2.10 14.93 8.84
N GLN A 160 1.18 15.58 9.55
CA GLN A 160 1.41 16.34 10.77
C GLN A 160 1.16 15.53 12.05
N ASP A 161 1.44 16.16 13.18
CA ASP A 161 1.12 15.69 14.54
C ASP A 161 1.44 14.20 14.81
N PRO A 162 2.68 13.74 14.51
CA PRO A 162 3.05 12.36 14.76
C PRO A 162 3.02 12.06 16.27
N THR A 163 2.16 11.13 16.66
CA THR A 163 2.01 10.67 18.05
C THR A 163 2.42 9.22 18.14
N THR A 164 3.31 8.89 19.08
CA THR A 164 3.84 7.53 19.25
C THR A 164 3.25 6.86 20.49
N SER A 165 3.11 5.54 20.43
CA SER A 165 2.73 4.72 21.58
C SER A 165 3.62 3.49 21.67
N SER A 166 3.82 3.00 22.90
CA SER A 166 4.63 1.82 23.18
C SER A 166 4.02 1.03 24.33
N THR A 167 3.88 -0.27 24.11
CA THR A 167 3.44 -1.25 25.11
C THR A 167 4.47 -2.38 25.18
N SER A 168 4.29 -3.33 26.11
CA SER A 168 5.12 -4.54 26.13
C SER A 168 5.01 -5.39 24.85
N ASN A 169 3.91 -5.27 24.11
CA ASN A 169 3.56 -6.17 22.99
C ASN A 169 3.57 -5.49 21.60
N SER A 170 3.60 -4.16 21.54
CA SER A 170 3.53 -3.40 20.29
C SER A 170 4.05 -1.98 20.44
N VAL A 171 4.40 -1.38 19.31
CA VAL A 171 4.64 0.07 19.16
C VAL A 171 3.81 0.61 18.00
N SER A 172 3.45 1.88 18.06
CA SER A 172 2.74 2.55 16.97
C SER A 172 3.17 4.00 16.78
N VAL A 173 2.88 4.51 15.59
CA VAL A 173 2.88 5.94 15.27
C VAL A 173 1.62 6.30 14.48
N THR A 174 0.94 7.36 14.90
CA THR A 174 -0.23 7.93 14.23
C THR A 174 0.14 9.29 13.66
N MET A 175 -0.16 9.54 12.39
CA MET A 175 0.07 10.81 11.70
C MET A 175 -1.25 11.35 11.15
N THR A 176 -1.38 12.67 11.01
CA THR A 176 -2.63 13.34 10.58
C THR A 176 -2.41 14.14 9.29
N LEU A 177 -3.34 14.06 8.35
CA LEU A 177 -3.41 14.94 7.17
C LEU A 177 -4.79 15.61 7.15
N VAL A 178 -4.81 16.94 7.05
CA VAL A 178 -6.01 17.69 6.73
C VAL A 178 -6.01 17.95 5.23
N SER A 179 -6.99 17.38 4.54
CA SER A 179 -7.19 17.48 3.10
C SER A 179 -8.32 18.49 2.85
N PRO A 180 -8.03 19.78 2.60
CA PRO A 180 -9.06 20.83 2.40
C PRO A 180 -10.08 20.51 1.30
N ASN A 181 -11.21 21.21 1.33
CA ASN A 181 -12.20 21.16 0.25
C ASN A 181 -11.56 21.57 -1.08
N GLY A 182 -11.57 20.67 -2.06
CA GLY A 182 -10.93 20.84 -3.35
C GLY A 182 -9.43 20.52 -3.40
N ASP A 183 -8.80 20.04 -2.30
CA ASP A 183 -7.37 19.82 -1.95
C ASP A 183 -6.26 20.10 -2.99
N GLU A 184 -5.07 20.49 -2.55
CA GLU A 184 -4.11 21.29 -3.32
C GLU A 184 -3.48 20.68 -4.59
N GLY A 185 -3.69 21.32 -5.76
CA GLY A 185 -2.84 21.18 -6.98
C GLY A 185 -3.55 20.65 -8.24
N SER A 186 -3.27 21.13 -9.46
CA SER A 186 -2.07 21.87 -9.88
C SER A 186 -2.30 22.73 -11.14
N GLY A 187 -1.65 23.90 -11.21
CA GLY A 187 -1.51 24.71 -12.44
C GLY A 187 -0.21 24.42 -13.22
N LEU A 188 0.24 23.17 -13.26
CA LEU A 188 1.64 22.81 -13.63
C LEU A 188 1.95 22.71 -15.13
N LEU A 189 0.99 22.90 -16.04
CA LEU A 189 1.26 22.89 -17.47
C LEU A 189 1.55 24.32 -18.00
N PRO A 190 2.74 24.58 -18.58
CA PRO A 190 3.01 25.84 -19.25
C PRO A 190 2.00 26.11 -20.35
N ASN A 191 1.47 27.34 -20.40
CA ASN A 191 0.47 27.82 -21.35
C ASN A 191 -0.97 27.26 -21.22
N THR A 192 -1.30 26.38 -20.26
CA THR A 192 -2.71 26.03 -19.99
C THR A 192 -3.40 27.09 -19.12
N LYS A 193 -3.75 28.23 -19.72
CA LYS A 193 -4.63 29.24 -19.09
C LYS A 193 -6.12 28.88 -19.25
N VAL A 194 -6.56 27.76 -18.67
CA VAL A 194 -7.92 27.60 -18.11
C VAL A 194 -7.88 26.58 -16.96
N TYR A 195 -7.66 27.06 -15.74
CA TYR A 195 -8.13 26.42 -14.52
C TYR A 195 -8.79 27.53 -13.70
N GLU A 196 -10.12 27.59 -13.73
CA GLU A 196 -10.88 28.56 -12.95
C GLU A 196 -12.18 27.96 -12.41
N ALA A 197 -12.72 28.34 -11.25
CA ALA A 197 -12.16 29.10 -10.11
C ALA A 197 -13.14 29.26 -8.91
N ASN A 198 -14.15 28.41 -8.74
CA ASN A 198 -14.41 27.84 -7.41
C ASN A 198 -14.23 26.35 -7.63
N CYS A 199 -13.87 25.61 -6.60
CA CYS A 199 -13.79 24.15 -6.68
C CYS A 199 -15.20 23.50 -6.63
N SER A 200 -16.20 24.30 -7.07
CA SER A 200 -17.61 23.98 -7.40
C SER A 200 -18.16 24.72 -8.67
N ILE A 201 -17.81 25.98 -9.01
CA ILE A 201 -18.29 26.84 -10.17
C ILE A 201 -17.30 28.03 -10.39
N PRO A 202 -16.94 28.58 -11.57
CA PRO A 202 -15.81 29.55 -11.69
C PRO A 202 -15.91 31.03 -11.16
N SER A 203 -14.81 31.58 -10.59
CA SER A 203 -14.54 33.04 -10.40
C SER A 203 -13.04 33.43 -10.19
N ALA A 204 -12.44 34.24 -11.07
CA ALA A 204 -11.02 34.67 -10.98
C ALA A 204 -10.67 35.49 -9.71
N PRO A 205 -9.42 35.43 -9.18
CA PRO A 205 -8.20 34.82 -9.77
C PRO A 205 -8.06 33.29 -9.57
N PRO A 206 -7.13 32.63 -10.29
CA PRO A 206 -7.05 31.15 -10.34
C PRO A 206 -6.76 30.48 -9.00
N THR A 207 -7.38 29.32 -8.76
CA THR A 207 -7.25 28.55 -7.50
C THR A 207 -6.48 27.23 -7.68
N THR A 208 -6.07 26.66 -6.54
CA THR A 208 -5.07 25.60 -6.41
C THR A 208 -5.68 24.20 -6.18
N CYS A 209 -6.62 23.69 -6.99
CA CYS A 209 -7.43 22.51 -6.63
C CYS A 209 -7.19 21.21 -7.42
N THR A 210 -7.34 20.06 -6.74
CA THR A 210 -7.52 18.68 -7.25
C THR A 210 -8.98 18.32 -7.52
N GLY A 211 -9.95 19.10 -7.02
CA GLY A 211 -11.36 18.98 -7.39
C GLY A 211 -12.20 17.97 -6.59
N PHE A 212 -11.64 17.31 -5.57
CA PHE A 212 -12.43 16.50 -4.64
C PHE A 212 -13.21 17.41 -3.65
N PRO A 213 -14.55 17.31 -3.55
CA PRO A 213 -15.34 18.14 -2.63
C PRO A 213 -15.11 17.77 -1.17
N ALA A 214 -15.47 18.66 -0.24
CA ALA A 214 -15.40 18.52 1.21
C ALA A 214 -13.97 18.50 1.80
N GLN A 215 -13.82 19.03 3.02
CA GLN A 215 -12.60 18.86 3.80
C GLN A 215 -12.61 17.51 4.51
N VAL A 216 -11.48 16.80 4.52
CA VAL A 216 -11.32 15.51 5.20
C VAL A 216 -10.10 15.55 6.12
N THR A 217 -10.31 15.35 7.42
CA THR A 217 -9.22 15.08 8.37
C THR A 217 -8.99 13.58 8.46
N THR A 218 -7.83 13.13 7.99
CA THR A 218 -7.42 11.72 8.02
C THR A 218 -6.32 11.47 9.01
N LYS A 219 -6.43 10.37 9.75
CA LYS A 219 -5.36 9.78 10.54
C LYS A 219 -4.96 8.44 9.94
N VAL A 220 -3.65 8.21 9.86
CA VAL A 220 -3.07 6.90 9.55
C VAL A 220 -2.25 6.44 10.74
N THR A 221 -2.57 5.25 11.25
CA THR A 221 -1.90 4.63 12.40
C THR A 221 -1.16 3.39 11.93
N TYR A 222 0.17 3.42 12.02
CA TYR A 222 1.02 2.25 11.84
C TYR A 222 1.27 1.60 13.19
N THR A 223 1.00 0.30 13.33
CA THR A 223 1.30 -0.47 14.54
C THR A 223 2.11 -1.71 14.18
N LEU A 224 3.28 -1.88 14.79
CA LEU A 224 4.08 -3.09 14.71
C LEU A 224 3.98 -3.86 16.04
N ASP A 225 3.58 -5.12 15.99
CA ASP A 225 3.46 -5.98 17.18
C ASP A 225 4.47 -7.14 17.23
N ASN A 226 4.57 -7.76 18.41
CA ASN A 226 5.43 -8.92 18.68
C ASN A 226 4.97 -10.22 17.99
N GLY A 227 3.82 -10.21 17.30
CA GLY A 227 3.36 -11.27 16.40
C GLY A 227 3.83 -11.10 14.97
N ASN A 228 4.79 -10.19 14.70
CA ASN A 228 5.29 -9.84 13.36
C ASN A 228 4.21 -9.27 12.44
N ARG A 229 3.25 -8.52 12.98
CA ARG A 229 2.18 -7.89 12.22
C ARG A 229 2.42 -6.38 12.15
N LEU A 230 2.47 -5.86 10.92
CA LEU A 230 2.32 -4.44 10.64
C LEU A 230 0.85 -4.19 10.31
N SER A 231 0.13 -3.55 11.23
CA SER A 231 -1.22 -3.02 10.98
C SER A 231 -1.12 -1.58 10.48
N ILE A 232 -1.84 -1.26 9.42
CA ILE A 232 -2.12 0.11 8.97
C ILE A 232 -3.62 0.32 9.16
N HIS A 233 -3.99 1.32 9.94
CA HIS A 233 -5.37 1.72 10.14
C HIS A 233 -5.59 3.15 9.68
N TYR A 234 -6.62 3.36 8.86
CA TYR A 234 -7.07 4.64 8.36
C TYR A 234 -8.35 5.05 9.07
N SER A 235 -8.43 6.29 9.52
CA SER A 235 -9.66 6.90 10.00
C SER A 235 -9.78 8.30 9.38
N ALA A 236 -10.75 8.49 8.49
CA ALA A 236 -10.91 9.70 7.69
C ALA A 236 -12.31 10.29 7.91
N HIS A 237 -12.36 11.41 8.63
CA HIS A 237 -13.59 12.13 8.94
C HIS A 237 -13.84 13.21 7.90
N ASN A 238 -15.08 13.28 7.39
CA ASN A 238 -15.50 14.39 6.56
C ASN A 238 -15.91 15.57 7.48
N ASP A 239 -15.04 16.58 7.55
CA ASP A 239 -15.23 17.77 8.38
C ASP A 239 -16.27 18.75 7.79
N ASP A 240 -16.67 18.56 6.52
CA ASP A 240 -17.64 19.46 5.87
C ASP A 240 -19.06 19.19 6.41
N PRO A 241 -19.80 20.23 6.82
CA PRO A 241 -21.15 20.08 7.36
C PRO A 241 -22.21 19.75 6.30
N THR A 242 -21.88 19.78 5.00
CA THR A 242 -22.85 19.71 3.90
C THR A 242 -22.42 18.87 2.70
N LEU A 243 -21.15 18.88 2.33
CA LEU A 243 -20.67 18.24 1.09
C LEU A 243 -20.28 16.78 1.35
N PRO A 244 -20.80 15.82 0.58
CA PRO A 244 -20.20 14.49 0.50
C PRO A 244 -18.90 14.54 -0.30
N THR A 245 -18.10 13.49 -0.20
CA THR A 245 -16.91 13.26 -1.02
C THR A 245 -16.80 11.79 -1.44
N VAL A 246 -15.80 11.46 -2.24
CA VAL A 246 -15.39 10.07 -2.48
C VAL A 246 -14.07 9.80 -1.79
N ILE A 247 -13.93 8.63 -1.17
CA ILE A 247 -12.72 8.23 -0.46
C ILE A 247 -12.40 6.76 -0.75
N ASN A 248 -11.11 6.49 -1.00
CA ASN A 248 -10.57 5.14 -1.16
C ASN A 248 -9.08 5.21 -0.81
N LEU A 249 -8.66 4.57 0.28
CA LEU A 249 -7.31 4.72 0.83
C LEU A 249 -6.57 3.39 0.81
N THR A 250 -5.27 3.42 0.53
CA THR A 250 -4.44 2.21 0.56
C THR A 250 -2.96 2.54 0.79
N ASN A 251 -2.12 1.52 0.92
CA ASN A 251 -0.67 1.66 0.99
C ASN A 251 0.00 0.95 -0.20
N HIS A 252 0.81 1.69 -0.94
CA HIS A 252 1.39 1.21 -2.20
C HIS A 252 2.78 0.57 -2.02
N SER A 253 2.95 -0.24 -0.96
CA SER A 253 4.18 -1.01 -0.72
C SER A 253 4.35 -2.13 -1.76
N TYR A 254 5.53 -2.18 -2.39
CA TYR A 254 5.91 -3.26 -3.31
C TYR A 254 6.70 -4.29 -2.53
N PHE A 255 6.13 -5.47 -2.34
CA PHE A 255 6.80 -6.57 -1.69
C PHE A 255 7.73 -7.29 -2.65
N ASN A 256 8.90 -7.63 -2.13
CA ASN A 256 9.72 -8.72 -2.65
C ASN A 256 10.17 -9.56 -1.46
N LEU A 257 9.49 -10.67 -1.20
CA LEU A 257 9.83 -11.57 -0.11
C LEU A 257 11.13 -12.36 -0.35
N ALA A 258 11.98 -12.07 -1.34
CA ALA A 258 13.35 -12.58 -1.37
C ALA A 258 14.38 -11.54 -0.90
N GLY A 259 14.02 -10.26 -0.96
CA GLY A 259 14.87 -9.08 -0.73
C GLY A 259 14.61 -8.07 -1.84
N GLU A 260 14.56 -6.77 -1.55
CA GLU A 260 14.34 -5.73 -2.58
C GLU A 260 15.40 -5.73 -3.70
N ASP A 261 16.62 -6.15 -3.39
CA ASP A 261 17.77 -6.32 -4.28
C ASP A 261 17.85 -7.70 -4.96
N SER A 262 16.93 -8.62 -4.65
CA SER A 262 17.02 -10.03 -5.08
C SER A 262 16.67 -10.30 -6.56
N GLY A 263 16.21 -9.28 -7.29
CA GLY A 263 15.76 -9.40 -8.67
C GLY A 263 14.26 -9.73 -8.80
N PRO A 264 13.81 -10.36 -9.90
CA PRO A 264 12.38 -10.57 -10.17
C PRO A 264 11.68 -11.46 -9.14
N ALA A 265 10.52 -11.01 -8.66
CA ALA A 265 9.67 -11.72 -7.72
C ALA A 265 8.87 -12.89 -8.35
N TYR A 266 9.04 -13.17 -9.65
CA TYR A 266 8.28 -14.20 -10.40
C TYR A 266 8.21 -15.58 -9.75
N GLY A 267 9.26 -16.00 -9.04
CA GLY A 267 9.33 -17.29 -8.37
C GLY A 267 8.59 -17.37 -7.03
N GLN A 268 8.05 -16.26 -6.53
CA GLN A 268 7.24 -16.22 -5.31
C GLN A 268 5.83 -16.71 -5.61
N GLU A 269 5.24 -17.44 -4.66
CA GLU A 269 3.91 -18.03 -4.79
C GLU A 269 2.88 -17.11 -4.15
N VAL A 270 1.79 -16.83 -4.85
CA VAL A 270 0.68 -15.99 -4.38
C VAL A 270 -0.60 -16.81 -4.30
N LEU A 271 -1.42 -16.50 -3.30
CA LEU A 271 -2.81 -16.92 -3.17
C LEU A 271 -3.65 -15.67 -2.87
N ILE A 272 -4.75 -15.47 -3.57
CA ILE A 272 -5.70 -14.37 -3.35
C ILE A 272 -7.07 -14.96 -3.02
N ASN A 273 -7.69 -14.51 -1.93
CA ASN A 273 -9.02 -14.94 -1.52
C ASN A 273 -10.11 -14.18 -2.33
N GLY A 274 -10.06 -14.31 -3.65
CA GLY A 274 -11.02 -13.69 -4.57
C GLY A 274 -11.33 -14.60 -5.74
N SER A 275 -12.61 -14.86 -5.96
CA SER A 275 -13.11 -15.74 -7.04
C SER A 275 -13.43 -15.00 -8.35
N ALA A 276 -13.24 -13.67 -8.37
CA ALA A 276 -13.42 -12.80 -9.52
C ALA A 276 -12.44 -11.62 -9.54
N ILE A 277 -12.24 -11.02 -10.72
CA ILE A 277 -11.60 -9.71 -10.91
C ILE A 277 -12.58 -8.71 -11.49
N THR A 278 -12.22 -7.44 -11.52
CA THR A 278 -12.87 -6.41 -12.35
C THR A 278 -12.04 -6.16 -13.62
N PRO A 279 -12.41 -6.73 -14.80
CA PRO A 279 -11.69 -6.50 -16.05
C PRO A 279 -11.69 -5.04 -16.47
N THR A 280 -10.63 -4.62 -17.16
CA THR A 280 -10.36 -3.25 -17.58
C THR A 280 -10.38 -3.05 -19.10
N ASP A 281 -10.57 -1.79 -19.51
CA ASP A 281 -10.42 -1.31 -20.87
C ASP A 281 -8.95 -0.97 -21.22
N ALA A 282 -8.71 -0.45 -22.42
CA ALA A 282 -7.37 -0.07 -22.88
C ALA A 282 -6.73 1.11 -22.11
N ASN A 283 -7.46 1.79 -21.22
CA ASN A 283 -6.96 2.85 -20.34
C ASN A 283 -6.85 2.37 -18.87
N LEU A 284 -6.95 1.04 -18.65
CA LEU A 284 -6.96 0.39 -17.35
C LEU A 284 -8.13 0.84 -16.43
N ILE A 285 -9.25 1.29 -17.01
CA ILE A 285 -10.50 1.57 -16.29
C ILE A 285 -11.37 0.30 -16.27
N PRO A 286 -11.89 -0.14 -15.11
CA PRO A 286 -12.82 -1.26 -15.06
C PRO A 286 -14.01 -1.08 -16.01
N THR A 287 -14.38 -2.13 -16.73
CA THR A 287 -15.56 -2.10 -17.60
C THR A 287 -16.85 -1.92 -16.78
N GLY A 288 -16.86 -2.47 -15.57
CA GLY A 288 -18.04 -2.65 -14.71
C GLY A 288 -18.43 -4.13 -14.56
N GLU A 289 -17.83 -5.01 -15.37
CA GLU A 289 -17.93 -6.45 -15.24
C GLU A 289 -17.24 -6.97 -13.97
N ILE A 290 -17.76 -8.06 -13.41
CA ILE A 290 -17.10 -8.88 -12.39
C ILE A 290 -16.93 -10.28 -13.01
N ALA A 291 -15.71 -10.58 -13.47
CA ALA A 291 -15.41 -11.80 -14.22
C ALA A 291 -14.79 -12.86 -13.31
N SER A 292 -15.29 -14.10 -13.36
CA SER A 292 -14.70 -15.19 -12.55
C SER A 292 -13.28 -15.52 -12.99
N VAL A 293 -12.41 -15.76 -12.02
CA VAL A 293 -11.02 -16.17 -12.28
C VAL A 293 -10.88 -17.65 -12.67
N THR A 294 -11.90 -18.47 -12.41
CA THR A 294 -11.84 -19.94 -12.51
C THR A 294 -11.37 -20.39 -13.89
N GLY A 295 -10.22 -21.07 -13.96
CA GLY A 295 -9.66 -21.57 -15.23
C GLY A 295 -9.04 -20.49 -16.14
N THR A 296 -8.76 -19.30 -15.60
CA THR A 296 -8.05 -18.20 -16.27
C THR A 296 -6.65 -18.01 -15.66
N PRO A 297 -5.75 -17.21 -16.26
CA PRO A 297 -4.46 -16.88 -15.65
C PRO A 297 -4.56 -16.27 -14.24
N PHE A 298 -5.69 -15.61 -13.96
CA PHE A 298 -6.00 -14.88 -12.71
C PHE A 298 -6.42 -15.79 -11.55
N ASP A 299 -6.49 -17.12 -11.74
CA ASP A 299 -6.90 -18.07 -10.71
C ASP A 299 -5.82 -18.27 -9.64
N PHE A 300 -5.75 -17.35 -8.69
CA PHE A 300 -4.89 -17.44 -7.49
C PHE A 300 -5.68 -17.94 -6.26
N GLN A 301 -6.80 -18.64 -6.43
CA GLN A 301 -7.55 -19.20 -5.29
C GLN A 301 -6.75 -20.30 -4.55
N THR A 302 -5.71 -20.84 -5.18
CA THR A 302 -4.66 -21.65 -4.57
C THR A 302 -3.28 -21.08 -4.92
N PHE A 303 -2.22 -21.53 -4.24
CA PHE A 303 -0.88 -21.01 -4.46
C PHE A 303 -0.35 -21.30 -5.87
N HIS A 304 0.04 -20.25 -6.57
CA HIS A 304 0.73 -20.32 -7.85
C HIS A 304 1.87 -19.29 -7.91
N THR A 305 2.96 -19.61 -8.59
CA THR A 305 4.04 -18.63 -8.82
C THR A 305 3.54 -17.49 -9.70
N ILE A 306 3.91 -16.25 -9.36
CA ILE A 306 3.48 -15.05 -10.10
C ILE A 306 3.80 -15.19 -11.60
N GLY A 307 5.00 -15.71 -11.93
CA GLY A 307 5.45 -15.87 -13.30
C GLY A 307 4.78 -16.99 -14.11
N ALA A 308 4.05 -17.93 -13.49
CA ALA A 308 3.59 -19.15 -14.17
C ALA A 308 2.66 -18.92 -15.37
N ARG A 309 1.83 -17.87 -15.31
CA ARG A 309 0.76 -17.60 -16.29
C ARG A 309 0.72 -16.15 -16.79
N ILE A 310 1.64 -15.30 -16.33
CA ILE A 310 1.61 -13.84 -16.58
C ILE A 310 1.72 -13.47 -18.07
N GLY A 311 2.28 -14.35 -18.89
CA GLY A 311 2.41 -14.17 -20.35
C GLY A 311 1.36 -14.93 -21.18
N ASP A 312 0.39 -15.61 -20.59
CA ASP A 312 -0.59 -16.42 -21.34
C ASP A 312 -1.73 -15.57 -21.92
N ALA A 313 -1.42 -14.86 -23.00
CA ALA A 313 -2.37 -14.11 -23.78
C ALA A 313 -3.37 -14.99 -24.57
N THR A 314 -3.22 -16.32 -24.55
CA THR A 314 -4.07 -17.26 -25.32
C THR A 314 -5.26 -17.79 -24.52
N ALA A 315 -5.16 -17.77 -23.19
CA ALA A 315 -6.22 -18.20 -22.29
C ALA A 315 -7.41 -17.21 -22.25
N THR A 316 -8.53 -17.66 -21.67
CA THR A 316 -9.65 -16.80 -21.29
C THR A 316 -9.17 -15.68 -20.36
N LEU A 317 -9.61 -14.44 -20.61
CA LEU A 317 -9.08 -13.19 -20.03
C LEU A 317 -7.60 -12.89 -20.34
N GLY A 318 -6.91 -13.64 -21.21
CA GLY A 318 -5.51 -13.38 -21.57
C GLY A 318 -5.26 -11.99 -22.18
N ASN A 319 -6.29 -11.36 -22.76
CA ASN A 319 -6.24 -9.96 -23.20
C ASN A 319 -5.96 -8.97 -22.05
N GLN A 320 -6.40 -9.28 -20.83
CA GLN A 320 -6.18 -8.44 -19.66
C GLN A 320 -4.69 -8.39 -19.27
N LEU A 321 -3.96 -9.51 -19.43
CA LEU A 321 -2.51 -9.54 -19.26
C LEU A 321 -1.79 -8.65 -20.27
N VAL A 322 -2.29 -8.61 -21.52
CA VAL A 322 -1.74 -7.77 -22.59
C VAL A 322 -1.98 -6.29 -22.29
N LEU A 323 -3.16 -5.90 -21.79
CA LEU A 323 -3.46 -4.51 -21.44
C LEU A 323 -2.61 -4.00 -20.27
N ALA A 324 -2.42 -4.81 -19.24
CA ALA A 324 -1.67 -4.44 -18.04
C ALA A 324 -0.15 -4.68 -18.12
N HIS A 325 0.36 -5.30 -19.20
CA HIS A 325 1.72 -5.85 -19.32
C HIS A 325 2.08 -6.82 -18.17
N GLY A 326 1.10 -7.57 -17.68
CA GLY A 326 1.20 -8.45 -16.52
C GLY A 326 -0.10 -8.44 -15.70
N TYR A 327 0.00 -8.50 -14.38
CA TYR A 327 -1.15 -8.24 -13.51
C TYR A 327 -1.12 -6.76 -13.07
N ASP A 328 -2.21 -6.02 -13.34
CA ASP A 328 -2.56 -4.73 -12.71
C ASP A 328 -4.08 -4.71 -12.52
N HIS A 329 -4.59 -5.61 -11.66
CA HIS A 329 -6.04 -5.85 -11.54
C HIS A 329 -6.50 -5.86 -10.08
N ASN A 330 -7.73 -5.40 -9.87
CA ASN A 330 -8.46 -5.54 -8.62
C ASN A 330 -9.16 -6.90 -8.58
N TRP A 331 -8.79 -7.73 -7.60
CA TRP A 331 -9.53 -8.94 -7.23
C TRP A 331 -10.68 -8.56 -6.30
N VAL A 332 -11.86 -9.11 -6.58
CA VAL A 332 -13.04 -9.03 -5.71
C VAL A 332 -12.86 -10.04 -4.58
N LEU A 333 -12.68 -9.56 -3.35
CA LEU A 333 -12.43 -10.43 -2.21
C LEU A 333 -13.71 -11.15 -1.76
N ASN A 334 -13.59 -12.46 -1.55
CA ASN A 334 -14.67 -13.28 -1.01
C ASN A 334 -15.05 -12.77 0.39
N SER A 335 -16.35 -12.64 0.65
CA SER A 335 -16.87 -12.31 2.00
C SER A 335 -16.78 -13.46 2.99
N THR A 336 -16.52 -14.67 2.50
CA THR A 336 -16.30 -15.90 3.27
C THR A 336 -14.83 -16.32 3.23
N GLY A 337 -14.40 -17.07 4.24
CA GLY A 337 -13.04 -17.60 4.34
C GLY A 337 -12.48 -17.45 5.75
N PRO A 338 -11.16 -17.63 5.92
CA PRO A 338 -10.48 -17.33 7.17
C PRO A 338 -10.63 -15.85 7.55
N THR A 339 -10.73 -15.57 8.85
CA THR A 339 -10.72 -14.22 9.41
C THR A 339 -9.70 -14.09 10.54
N PHE A 340 -9.23 -12.87 10.77
CA PHE A 340 -8.34 -12.52 11.87
C PHE A 340 -8.70 -11.13 12.41
N ALA A 341 -8.94 -11.01 13.72
CA ALA A 341 -9.35 -9.75 14.36
C ALA A 341 -10.58 -9.06 13.72
N GLY A 342 -11.50 -9.82 13.12
CA GLY A 342 -12.67 -9.31 12.40
C GLY A 342 -12.41 -9.00 10.90
N LEU A 343 -11.16 -8.97 10.47
CA LEU A 343 -10.75 -8.77 9.08
C LEU A 343 -10.81 -10.07 8.29
N ARG A 344 -11.11 -9.99 6.98
CA ARG A 344 -11.09 -11.13 6.05
C ARG A 344 -9.68 -11.37 5.51
N LEU A 345 -9.38 -12.59 5.11
CA LEU A 345 -8.18 -12.87 4.32
C LEU A 345 -8.28 -12.16 2.96
N ALA A 346 -7.28 -11.35 2.60
CA ALA A 346 -7.14 -10.77 1.27
C ALA A 346 -6.22 -11.66 0.41
N ALA A 347 -4.98 -11.85 0.85
CA ALA A 347 -3.97 -12.58 0.10
C ALA A 347 -2.92 -13.25 1.01
N LYS A 348 -2.12 -14.14 0.41
CA LYS A 348 -0.89 -14.69 0.95
C LYS A 348 0.18 -14.67 -0.12
N ALA A 349 1.43 -14.49 0.29
CA ALA A 349 2.60 -14.70 -0.56
C ALA A 349 3.68 -15.49 0.17
N LEU A 350 4.42 -16.32 -0.56
CA LEU A 350 5.52 -17.16 -0.07
C LEU A 350 6.78 -16.94 -0.92
N ASP A 351 7.93 -16.85 -0.26
CA ASP A 351 9.23 -17.15 -0.88
C ASP A 351 9.66 -18.57 -0.45
N PRO A 352 9.55 -19.59 -1.34
CA PRO A 352 9.94 -20.96 -1.02
C PRO A 352 11.43 -21.12 -0.66
N ALA A 353 12.31 -20.28 -1.21
CA ALA A 353 13.75 -20.38 -1.02
C ALA A 353 14.17 -19.77 0.33
N GLY A 354 13.73 -18.55 0.62
CA GLY A 354 13.98 -17.89 1.90
C GLY A 354 13.12 -18.42 3.07
N LYS A 355 12.01 -19.10 2.77
CA LYS A 355 10.99 -19.60 3.72
C LYS A 355 10.21 -18.50 4.46
N ARG A 356 10.21 -17.28 3.93
CA ARG A 356 9.40 -16.18 4.49
C ARG A 356 8.02 -16.16 3.85
N SER A 357 7.00 -15.80 4.61
CA SER A 357 5.63 -15.66 4.14
C SER A 357 5.01 -14.35 4.59
N LEU A 358 4.15 -13.79 3.75
CA LEU A 358 3.23 -12.70 4.07
C LEU A 358 1.79 -13.22 4.03
N THR A 359 0.98 -12.85 5.02
CA THR A 359 -0.49 -12.95 4.97
C THR A 359 -1.08 -11.55 5.12
N VAL A 360 -2.00 -11.19 4.23
CA VAL A 360 -2.67 -9.89 4.20
C VAL A 360 -4.11 -10.06 4.66
N TRP A 361 -4.51 -9.33 5.69
CA TRP A 361 -5.88 -9.26 6.20
C TRP A 361 -6.45 -7.86 6.02
N THR A 362 -7.73 -7.73 5.69
CA THR A 362 -8.38 -6.42 5.52
C THR A 362 -9.88 -6.43 5.81
N ASP A 363 -10.48 -5.27 6.01
CA ASP A 363 -11.94 -5.06 5.98
C ASP A 363 -12.45 -4.68 4.58
N GLU A 364 -11.57 -4.15 3.72
CA GLU A 364 -11.82 -3.76 2.32
C GLU A 364 -12.47 -4.86 1.45
N PRO A 365 -13.25 -4.48 0.42
CA PRO A 365 -13.91 -5.43 -0.47
C PRO A 365 -13.01 -5.95 -1.59
N GLY A 366 -11.88 -5.28 -1.89
CA GLY A 366 -11.00 -5.59 -2.99
C GLY A 366 -9.52 -5.53 -2.64
N VAL A 367 -8.69 -6.05 -3.53
CA VAL A 367 -7.23 -5.90 -3.49
C VAL A 367 -6.68 -5.71 -4.91
N GLN A 368 -5.96 -4.62 -5.16
CA GLN A 368 -5.12 -4.52 -6.35
C GLN A 368 -3.93 -5.47 -6.14
N PHE A 369 -3.73 -6.37 -7.09
CA PHE A 369 -2.48 -7.09 -7.23
C PHE A 369 -1.81 -6.62 -8.51
N TYR A 370 -0.83 -5.72 -8.34
CA TYR A 370 0.02 -5.21 -9.41
C TYR A 370 1.40 -5.85 -9.33
N SER A 371 1.87 -6.45 -10.42
CA SER A 371 3.14 -7.20 -10.48
C SER A 371 4.35 -6.35 -10.89
N GLY A 372 4.33 -5.02 -10.69
CA GLY A 372 5.50 -4.16 -10.94
C GLY A 372 5.88 -4.03 -12.42
N ASN A 373 4.87 -3.96 -13.29
CA ASN A 373 4.99 -4.10 -14.75
C ASN A 373 5.68 -2.90 -15.45
N PHE A 374 5.67 -1.72 -14.82
CA PHE A 374 6.23 -0.48 -15.38
C PHE A 374 7.59 -0.09 -14.80
N LEU A 375 8.18 -0.92 -13.94
CA LEU A 375 9.58 -0.78 -13.52
C LEU A 375 10.49 -1.16 -14.71
N ASP A 376 11.43 -0.31 -15.11
CA ASP A 376 12.24 -0.51 -16.33
C ASP A 376 13.76 -0.66 -16.06
N GLY A 377 14.23 -0.23 -14.89
CA GLY A 377 15.63 -0.20 -14.48
C GLY A 377 16.24 1.18 -14.26
N HIS A 378 15.51 2.30 -14.41
CA HIS A 378 16.06 3.64 -14.12
C HIS A 378 16.12 3.95 -12.61
N LEU A 379 15.23 3.35 -11.81
CA LEU A 379 15.15 3.56 -10.36
C LEU A 379 16.19 2.74 -9.60
N VAL A 380 16.91 3.38 -8.68
CA VAL A 380 17.92 2.75 -7.81
C VAL A 380 17.39 2.60 -6.38
N GLY A 381 17.37 1.38 -5.88
CA GLY A 381 16.81 1.00 -4.58
C GLY A 381 17.67 1.31 -3.36
N ILE A 382 17.14 0.98 -2.18
CA ILE A 382 17.80 1.17 -0.87
C ILE A 382 19.21 0.54 -0.83
N SER A 383 19.37 -0.66 -1.38
CA SER A 383 20.66 -1.38 -1.46
C SER A 383 21.49 -1.04 -2.70
N GLY A 384 21.18 0.04 -3.42
CA GLY A 384 21.93 0.49 -4.60
C GLY A 384 21.73 -0.32 -5.88
N HIS A 385 20.73 -1.21 -5.93
CA HIS A 385 20.41 -2.05 -7.07
C HIS A 385 19.26 -1.44 -7.90
N THR A 386 19.23 -1.66 -9.22
CA THR A 386 18.16 -1.11 -10.08
C THR A 386 16.88 -1.96 -10.04
N TYR A 387 15.72 -1.33 -9.86
CA TYR A 387 14.42 -2.01 -9.94
C TYR A 387 13.94 -2.13 -11.39
N ARG A 388 13.67 -3.36 -11.82
CA ARG A 388 13.20 -3.72 -13.18
C ARG A 388 11.83 -4.37 -13.13
N GLN A 389 11.26 -4.66 -14.28
CA GLN A 389 9.92 -5.24 -14.41
C GLN A 389 9.78 -6.46 -13.48
N THR A 390 8.75 -6.45 -12.64
CA THR A 390 8.47 -7.50 -11.63
C THR A 390 9.50 -7.67 -10.52
N ALA A 391 10.38 -6.69 -10.26
CA ALA A 391 11.25 -6.67 -9.07
C ALA A 391 10.47 -6.65 -7.74
N GLY A 392 9.18 -6.34 -7.75
CA GLY A 392 8.27 -6.47 -6.61
C GLY A 392 6.81 -6.39 -7.07
N TYR A 393 5.88 -6.67 -6.15
CA TYR A 393 4.43 -6.68 -6.39
C TYR A 393 3.66 -6.06 -5.23
N THR A 394 2.47 -5.52 -5.46
CA THR A 394 1.65 -4.87 -4.43
C THR A 394 0.52 -5.77 -3.93
N PHE A 395 -0.02 -5.42 -2.76
CA PHE A 395 -1.33 -5.87 -2.28
C PHE A 395 -2.07 -4.65 -1.73
N GLU A 396 -2.51 -3.76 -2.62
CA GLU A 396 -3.26 -2.56 -2.25
C GLU A 396 -4.69 -2.96 -1.93
N THR A 397 -5.00 -3.17 -0.66
CA THR A 397 -6.37 -3.41 -0.18
C THR A 397 -7.17 -2.12 -0.34
N GLN A 398 -8.33 -2.17 -1.01
CA GLN A 398 -9.08 -0.98 -1.42
C GLN A 398 -10.53 -1.29 -1.82
N HIS A 399 -11.34 -0.25 -1.98
CA HIS A 399 -12.54 -0.30 -2.81
C HIS A 399 -12.17 -0.38 -4.30
N PHE A 400 -13.09 -0.89 -5.12
CA PHE A 400 -12.80 -1.16 -6.53
C PHE A 400 -12.47 0.14 -7.29
N PRO A 401 -11.55 0.11 -8.26
CA PRO A 401 -11.28 1.27 -9.09
C PRO A 401 -12.52 1.75 -9.82
N ASP A 402 -12.62 3.06 -10.05
CA ASP A 402 -13.75 3.74 -10.70
C ASP A 402 -15.14 3.53 -10.03
N SER A 403 -15.23 3.02 -8.80
CA SER A 403 -16.49 2.91 -8.02
C SER A 403 -17.42 4.15 -8.11
N PRO A 404 -16.94 5.42 -8.07
CA PRO A 404 -17.78 6.60 -8.26
C PRO A 404 -18.59 6.63 -9.57
N ASN A 405 -18.16 5.91 -10.60
CA ASN A 405 -18.82 5.81 -11.90
C ASN A 405 -19.42 4.40 -12.17
N LYS A 406 -19.32 3.47 -11.21
CA LYS A 406 -19.80 2.07 -11.33
C LYS A 406 -20.82 1.76 -10.24
N SER A 407 -22.09 2.01 -10.51
CA SER A 407 -23.18 1.86 -9.52
C SER A 407 -23.41 0.43 -8.99
N ASN A 408 -22.81 -0.58 -9.63
CA ASN A 408 -22.82 -1.97 -9.18
C ASN A 408 -21.60 -2.34 -8.31
N PHE A 409 -20.65 -1.44 -8.10
CA PHE A 409 -19.49 -1.64 -7.22
C PHE A 409 -19.76 -1.10 -5.80
N PRO A 410 -18.98 -1.51 -4.79
CA PRO A 410 -19.06 -0.95 -3.44
C PRO A 410 -18.89 0.57 -3.46
N SER A 411 -19.81 1.28 -2.80
CA SER A 411 -19.82 2.74 -2.74
C SER A 411 -18.62 3.28 -1.97
N THR A 412 -17.92 4.24 -2.58
CA THR A 412 -16.82 5.00 -1.96
C THR A 412 -17.28 6.37 -1.43
N VAL A 413 -18.59 6.62 -1.35
CA VAL A 413 -19.13 7.93 -0.93
C VAL A 413 -19.03 8.08 0.60
N LEU A 414 -18.34 9.13 1.05
CA LEU A 414 -18.26 9.56 2.44
C LEU A 414 -19.10 10.84 2.61
N LYS A 415 -20.20 10.76 3.38
CA LYS A 415 -21.12 11.89 3.56
C LYS A 415 -20.57 12.92 4.54
N ALA A 416 -21.17 14.10 4.57
CA ALA A 416 -20.91 15.14 5.56
C ALA A 416 -21.02 14.58 6.99
N GLY A 417 -19.97 14.78 7.81
CA GLY A 417 -19.91 14.29 9.20
C GLY A 417 -19.75 12.78 9.40
N ASP A 418 -19.71 11.96 8.33
CA ASP A 418 -19.38 10.54 8.45
C ASP A 418 -17.87 10.33 8.60
N THR A 419 -17.47 9.15 9.09
CA THR A 419 -16.05 8.74 9.20
C THR A 419 -15.82 7.40 8.51
N PHE A 420 -14.99 7.41 7.46
CA PHE A 420 -14.46 6.20 6.86
C PHE A 420 -13.42 5.58 7.79
N ASN A 421 -13.49 4.26 7.98
CA ASN A 421 -12.49 3.50 8.73
C ASN A 421 -12.14 2.24 7.94
N SER A 422 -10.84 1.95 7.85
CA SER A 422 -10.30 0.81 7.11
C SER A 422 -9.00 0.32 7.76
N THR A 423 -8.76 -0.98 7.71
CA THR A 423 -7.63 -1.62 8.41
C THR A 423 -7.05 -2.74 7.58
N THR A 424 -5.73 -2.69 7.37
CA THR A 424 -4.98 -3.76 6.71
C THR A 424 -3.82 -4.23 7.56
N ILE A 425 -3.66 -5.55 7.69
CA ILE A 425 -2.60 -6.19 8.47
C ILE A 425 -1.72 -7.02 7.55
N PHE A 426 -0.45 -6.64 7.45
CA PHE A 426 0.62 -7.40 6.85
C PHE A 426 1.29 -8.27 7.93
N ALA A 427 0.96 -9.55 7.97
CA ALA A 427 1.45 -10.52 8.94
C ALA A 427 2.59 -11.38 8.36
N PHE A 428 3.77 -11.33 8.98
CA PHE A 428 4.98 -12.01 8.48
C PHE A 428 5.33 -13.26 9.29
N SER A 429 5.88 -14.26 8.62
CA SER A 429 6.56 -15.41 9.22
C SER A 429 7.88 -15.67 8.49
N PHE A 430 8.91 -16.14 9.20
CA PHE A 430 10.29 -16.26 8.73
C PHE A 430 11.11 -17.23 9.61
#